data_AF-A0A2A9EIG1-F1
#
_entry.id   AF-A0A2A9EIG1-F1
#
_cell.length_a   1.000
_cell.length_b   1.000
_cell.length_c   1.000
_cell.angle_alpha   90.00
_cell.angle_beta   90.00
_cell.angle_gamma   90.00
#
_symmetry.space_group_name_H-M   'P 1'
#
loop_
_entity.id
_entity.type
_entity.pdbx_description
1 polymer ?
#
loop_
_entity_poly.entity_id
_entity_poly.type
_entity_poly.pdbx_seq_one_letter_code
_entity_poly.pdbx_strand_id
1 'polypeptide(L)' 'MARRLEHNVSVPRVSVKLTNDYGADWPLWRHDGLADEGEWPISPQLSSRLKAWAAHFNAHFHYEPF' A
#
# COMPACT_ATOMS: atom_id res chain seq x y z
N MET A 1 19.93 -43.20 -2.60
CA MET A 1 19.76 -41.91 -3.28
C MET A 1 18.30 -41.51 -3.22
N ALA A 2 17.93 -40.48 -2.45
CA ALA A 2 16.57 -39.96 -2.39
C ALA A 2 16.59 -38.50 -2.85
N ARG A 3 15.93 -38.22 -3.97
CA ARG A 3 15.81 -36.88 -4.55
C ARG A 3 14.79 -36.09 -3.72
N ARG A 4 15.24 -35.01 -3.05
CA ARG A 4 14.35 -34.07 -2.36
C ARG A 4 13.51 -33.37 -3.43
N LEU A 5 12.20 -33.58 -3.41
CA LEU A 5 11.27 -32.82 -4.24
C LEU A 5 11.14 -31.44 -3.60
N GLU A 6 11.79 -30.45 -4.20
CA GLU A 6 11.68 -29.06 -3.80
C GLU A 6 10.32 -28.56 -4.31
N HIS A 7 9.30 -28.58 -3.44
CA HIS A 7 8.02 -27.98 -3.76
C HIS A 7 8.23 -26.46 -3.91
N ASN A 8 8.06 -25.98 -5.14
CA ASN A 8 8.09 -24.57 -5.47
C ASN A 8 6.82 -23.91 -4.89
N VAL A 9 6.88 -23.46 -3.62
CA VAL A 9 5.76 -22.79 -2.96
C VAL A 9 5.57 -21.42 -3.60
N SER A 10 4.53 -21.28 -4.43
CA SER A 10 4.09 -19.97 -4.90
C SER A 10 3.49 -19.21 -3.72
N VAL A 11 4.16 -18.14 -3.30
CA VAL A 11 3.61 -17.23 -2.29
C VAL A 11 2.54 -16.38 -2.97
N PRO A 12 1.30 -16.31 -2.43
CA PRO A 12 0.27 -15.45 -2.99
C PRO A 12 0.77 -14.00 -3.08
N ARG A 13 0.67 -13.39 -4.26
CA ARG A 13 1.02 -11.98 -4.45
C ARG A 13 -0.24 -11.14 -4.32
N VAL A 14 -0.18 -10.12 -3.46
CA VAL A 14 -1.22 -9.10 -3.36
C VAL A 14 -0.82 -7.91 -4.23
N SER A 15 -1.75 -7.41 -5.02
CA SER A 15 -1.59 -6.15 -5.76
C SER A 15 -2.45 -5.09 -5.09
N VAL A 16 -1.86 -3.94 -4.80
CA VAL A 16 -2.52 -2.79 -4.16
C VAL A 16 -2.32 -1.57 -5.04
N LYS A 17 -3.28 -0.64 -5.02
CA LYS A 17 -3.10 0.67 -5.68
C LYS A 17 -2.53 1.65 -4.67
N LEU A 18 -1.59 2.48 -5.13
CA LEU A 18 -1.07 3.62 -4.39
C LEU A 18 -1.67 4.90 -4.98
N THR A 19 -2.59 5.52 -4.25
CA THR A 19 -3.23 6.79 -4.65
C THR A 19 -3.66 7.53 -3.40
N ASN A 20 -3.60 8.86 -3.42
CA ASN A 20 -4.19 9.66 -2.36
C ASN A 20 -5.50 10.24 -2.90
N ASP A 21 -6.62 9.84 -2.28
CA ASP A 21 -7.87 10.58 -2.47
C ASP A 21 -7.82 11.84 -1.60
N TYR A 22 -8.51 12.90 -2.01
CA TYR A 22 -8.40 14.21 -1.35
C TYR A 22 -8.81 14.10 0.13
N GLY A 23 -7.85 14.33 1.03
CA GLY A 23 -8.06 14.27 2.47
C GLY A 23 -7.86 12.90 3.12
N ALA A 24 -7.42 11.88 2.37
CA ALA A 24 -7.00 10.62 2.96
C ALA A 24 -5.58 10.73 3.56
N ASP A 25 -5.39 10.20 4.78
CA ASP A 25 -4.08 10.09 5.44
C ASP A 25 -3.34 8.80 5.09
N TRP A 26 -4.04 7.84 4.49
CA TRP A 26 -3.52 6.53 4.11
C TRP A 26 -3.66 6.28 2.61
N PRO A 27 -2.58 5.95 1.89
CA PRO A 27 -2.60 5.97 0.43
C PRO A 27 -2.77 4.58 -0.22
N LEU A 28 -3.02 3.52 0.55
CA LEU A 28 -3.16 2.17 -0.01
C LEU A 28 -4.62 1.80 -0.24
N TRP A 29 -4.89 1.23 -1.40
CA TRP A 29 -6.22 0.82 -1.81
C TRP A 29 -6.21 -0.64 -2.26
N ARG A 30 -7.24 -1.35 -1.82
CA ARG A 30 -7.63 -2.65 -2.33
C ARG A 30 -8.34 -2.51 -3.67
N HIS A 31 -8.73 -3.66 -4.23
CA HIS A 31 -9.56 -3.70 -5.42
C HIS A 31 -10.98 -3.13 -5.18
N ASP A 32 -11.46 -3.18 -3.94
CA ASP A 32 -12.81 -2.83 -3.51
C ASP A 32 -12.89 -1.51 -2.72
N GLY A 33 -11.76 -0.85 -2.40
CA GLY A 33 -11.79 0.45 -1.73
C GLY A 33 -10.50 0.81 -0.98
N LEU A 34 -10.61 1.81 -0.12
CA LEU A 34 -9.53 2.23 0.76
C LEU A 34 -9.17 1.08 1.71
N ALA A 35 -7.88 0.80 1.84
CA ALA A 35 -7.40 -0.20 2.77
C ALA A 35 -7.32 0.37 4.19
N ASP A 36 -7.47 -0.49 5.19
CA ASP A 36 -7.26 -0.08 6.57
C ASP A 36 -5.75 -0.01 6.86
N GLU A 37 -5.34 0.93 7.69
CA GLU A 37 -3.97 0.92 8.19
C GLU A 37 -3.73 -0.32 9.06
N GLY A 38 -2.67 -1.07 8.77
CA GLY A 38 -2.33 -2.30 9.49
C GLY A 38 -3.01 -3.56 8.97
N GLU A 39 -3.84 -3.45 7.93
CA GLU A 39 -4.43 -4.60 7.25
C GLU A 39 -3.38 -5.58 6.72
N TRP A 40 -2.27 -5.05 6.18
CA TRP A 40 -1.14 -5.85 5.73
C TRP A 40 0.04 -5.75 6.71
N PRO A 41 0.85 -6.82 6.80
CA PRO A 41 2.04 -6.84 7.66
C PRO A 41 3.20 -6.07 7.00
N ILE A 42 2.97 -4.81 6.63
CA ILE A 42 4.03 -3.90 6.19
C ILE A 42 4.81 -3.38 7.40
N SER A 43 6.09 -3.12 7.20
CA SER A 43 6.95 -2.66 8.29
C SER A 43 6.51 -1.27 8.78
N PRO A 44 6.72 -0.94 10.07
CA PRO A 44 6.44 0.40 10.61
C PRO A 44 7.16 1.50 9.81
N GLN A 45 8.37 1.23 9.33
CA GLN A 45 9.14 2.16 8.51
C GLN A 45 8.45 2.43 7.16
N LEU A 46 7.86 1.40 6.53
CA LEU A 46 7.12 1.58 5.29
C LEU A 46 5.81 2.34 5.54
N SER A 47 5.08 2.01 6.61
CA SER A 47 3.87 2.76 6.99
C SER A 47 4.15 4.25 7.18
N SER A 48 5.20 4.60 7.93
CA SER A 48 5.60 6.00 8.12
C SER A 48 5.96 6.70 6.81
N ARG A 49 6.62 6.01 5.88
CA ARG A 49 6.96 6.57 4.56
C ARG A 49 5.73 6.81 3.69
N LEU A 50 4.74 5.91 3.74
CA LEU A 50 3.48 6.06 3.01
C LEU A 50 2.68 7.26 3.54
N LYS A 51 2.61 7.43 4.86
CA LYS A 51 1.97 8.61 5.49
C LYS A 51 2.68 9.91 5.14
N ALA A 52 4.01 9.93 5.18
CA ALA A 52 4.78 11.10 4.79
C ALA A 52 4.53 11.48 3.32
N TRP A 53 4.42 10.48 2.44
CA TRP A 53 4.05 10.69 1.05
C TRP A 53 2.63 11.24 0.90
N ALA A 54 1.65 10.68 1.62
CA ALA A 54 0.26 11.15 1.59
C ALA A 54 0.13 12.60 2.09
N ALA A 55 0.79 12.94 3.20
CA ALA A 55 0.83 14.30 3.71
C ALA A 55 1.46 15.28 2.72
N HIS A 56 2.56 14.87 2.05
CA HIS A 56 3.17 15.66 0.99
C HIS A 56 2.21 15.84 -0.19
N PHE A 57 1.51 14.79 -0.63
CA PHE A 57 0.52 14.90 -1.70
C PHE A 57 -0.56 15.92 -1.34
N ASN A 58 -1.17 15.80 -0.15
CA ASN A 58 -2.22 16.70 0.32
C ASN A 58 -1.77 18.17 0.39
N ALA A 59 -0.49 18.42 0.71
CA ALA A 59 0.06 19.78 0.78
C ALA A 59 0.31 20.42 -0.60
N HIS A 60 0.61 19.62 -1.63
CA HIS A 60 1.11 20.12 -2.91
C HIS A 60 0.16 19.91 -4.09
N PHE A 61 -0.79 18.99 -3.98
CA PHE A 61 -1.72 18.63 -5.05
C PHE A 61 -3.14 18.80 -4.54
N HIS A 62 -3.64 20.03 -4.61
CA HIS A 62 -5.02 20.37 -4.31
C HIS A 62 -5.71 20.89 -5.58
N TYR A 63 -7.02 20.63 -5.66
CA TYR A 63 -7.85 21.22 -6.70
C TYR A 63 -8.02 22.72 -6.41
N GLU A 64 -7.57 23.56 -7.34
CA GLU A 64 -7.81 25.00 -7.30
C GLU A 64 -9.01 25.32 -8.22
N PRO A 65 -10.17 25.73 -7.66
CA PRO A 65 -11.29 26.17 -8.48
C PRO A 65 -10.95 27.52 -9.14
N PHE A 66 -11.26 27.63 -10.42
CA PHE A 66 -11.10 28.83 -11.25
C PHE A 66 -12.08 29.95 -10.91
#